data_AF-A0A0M3K8B3-F1
#
_entry.id   AF-A0A0M3K8B3-F1
#
_cell.length_a   1.000
_cell.length_b   1.000
_cell.length_c   1.000
_cell.angle_alpha   90.00
_cell.angle_beta   90.00
_cell.angle_gamma   90.00
#
_symmetry.space_group_name_H-M   'P 1'
#
loop_
_entity.id
_entity.type
_entity.pdbx_description
1 polymer ?
#
loop_
_entity_poly.entity_id
_entity_poly.type
_entity_poly.pdbx_seq_one_letter_code
_entity_poly.pdbx_strand_id
1 'polypeptide(L)'
;MLLISEFGSSKSDFSFTFQLRTLLSKTSVGLNSQAAIAKLLAPSASANVCLRTDQRNLHSRNTKSRNQSKASTVKFEQTRHKTSYGYIEPVSVNTMKIKNAFILSGARTGFGTMNSALASVTAPKLGIIAVKGALEKSKIKPKDVTSVYAGTVIQAGTGENIARQISIGSGIPTTVPCMTLNKACSAGMTALIIGAQHIHIGYQQCIVGVATESMSNAPFILPRHLPTGGLMLEDTIDRDGYLDPVKGVSVAMLAEKTARELKISRADQDAWSLESYKKASKAWKVPKTLTLVISVALGISIDHFLPNTIQFYQFSNAQD
;
A
#
# COMPACT_ATOMS: atom_id res chain seq x y z
N MET A 1 -5.07 5.48 -1.80
CA MET A 1 -6.18 4.59 -2.20
C MET A 1 -7.26 4.63 -1.13
N LEU A 2 -8.51 4.35 -1.51
CA LEU A 2 -9.65 4.31 -0.61
C LEU A 2 -10.18 2.87 -0.49
N LEU A 3 -10.32 2.38 0.74
CA LEU A 3 -10.77 1.03 1.06
C LEU A 3 -12.12 1.07 1.80
N ILE A 4 -13.04 0.16 1.48
CA ILE A 4 -14.34 0.01 2.18
C ILE A 4 -14.64 -1.43 2.58
N SER A 5 -15.50 -1.60 3.58
CA SER A 5 -16.09 -2.89 3.94
C SER A 5 -17.23 -3.29 3.01
N GLU A 6 -17.46 -4.59 2.89
CA GLU A 6 -18.65 -5.18 2.29
C GLU A 6 -19.95 -4.66 2.95
N PHE A 7 -20.91 -4.15 2.15
CA PHE A 7 -22.19 -3.64 2.67
C PHE A 7 -23.13 -4.79 3.03
N GLY A 8 -23.69 -4.77 4.23
CA GLY A 8 -24.73 -5.69 4.66
C GLY A 8 -26.08 -5.38 4.01
N SER A 9 -26.87 -6.39 3.68
CA SER A 9 -28.20 -6.26 3.08
C SER A 9 -29.29 -5.82 4.08
N SER A 10 -29.00 -4.85 4.95
CA SER A 10 -29.95 -4.38 5.97
C SER A 10 -30.69 -3.13 5.48
N LYS A 11 -31.99 -3.02 5.79
CA LYS A 11 -32.91 -2.01 5.21
C LYS A 11 -32.52 -0.54 5.51
N SER A 12 -31.59 -0.28 6.43
CA SER A 12 -31.02 1.06 6.68
C SER A 12 -29.92 1.46 5.70
N ASP A 13 -29.34 0.53 4.93
CA ASP A 13 -28.27 0.76 3.95
C ASP A 13 -28.79 1.12 2.55
N PHE A 14 -30.11 1.29 2.40
CA PHE A 14 -30.77 1.38 1.09
C PHE A 14 -30.41 2.64 0.29
N SER A 15 -30.01 3.73 0.95
CA SER A 15 -29.63 4.98 0.27
C SER A 15 -28.26 4.90 -0.43
N PHE A 16 -27.30 4.16 0.16
CA PHE A 16 -25.95 4.00 -0.39
C PHE A 16 -25.87 2.86 -1.42
N THR A 17 -26.58 1.77 -1.14
CA THR A 17 -26.67 0.59 -2.03
C THR A 17 -27.30 0.92 -3.38
N PHE A 18 -28.24 1.88 -3.41
CA PHE A 18 -28.87 2.33 -4.66
C PHE A 18 -27.87 3.07 -5.56
N GLN A 19 -27.07 3.99 -5.01
CA GLN A 19 -26.09 4.76 -5.80
C GLN A 19 -25.00 3.89 -6.44
N LEU A 20 -24.52 2.84 -5.75
CA LEU A 20 -23.51 1.94 -6.30
C LEU A 20 -24.04 0.98 -7.37
N ARG A 21 -25.26 0.45 -7.21
CA ARG A 21 -25.90 -0.40 -8.23
C ARG A 21 -26.17 0.37 -9.52
N THR A 22 -26.58 1.64 -9.43
CA THR A 22 -26.76 2.50 -10.61
C THR A 22 -25.43 2.87 -11.29
N LEU A 23 -24.30 2.86 -10.56
CA LEU A 23 -22.97 3.09 -11.12
C LEU A 23 -22.45 1.86 -11.88
N LEU A 24 -22.62 0.66 -11.30
CA LEU A 24 -22.19 -0.60 -11.92
C LEU A 24 -23.04 -1.00 -13.12
N SER A 25 -24.32 -0.58 -13.18
CA SER A 25 -25.17 -0.83 -14.35
C SER A 25 -24.91 0.10 -15.54
N LYS A 26 -24.19 1.23 -15.33
CA LYS A 26 -23.88 2.22 -16.38
C LYS A 26 -22.51 2.03 -17.04
N THR A 27 -21.69 1.12 -16.52
CA THR A 27 -20.43 0.70 -17.17
C THR A 27 -20.65 -0.59 -17.94
N SER A 28 -21.32 -0.51 -19.09
CA SER A 28 -21.39 -1.59 -20.07
C SER A 28 -20.05 -1.72 -20.78
N VAL A 29 -19.14 -2.54 -20.23
CA VAL A 29 -18.02 -3.12 -20.99
C VAL A 29 -18.42 -4.56 -21.32
N GLY A 30 -18.43 -4.88 -22.61
CA GLY A 30 -19.12 -6.01 -23.21
C GLY A 30 -18.79 -7.41 -22.67
N LEU A 31 -19.79 -8.28 -22.83
CA LEU A 31 -19.92 -9.65 -22.30
C LEU A 31 -18.90 -10.70 -22.79
N ASN A 32 -17.80 -10.35 -23.47
CA ASN A 32 -16.94 -11.36 -24.12
C ASN A 32 -15.61 -11.68 -23.41
N SER A 33 -15.43 -11.32 -22.13
CA SER A 33 -14.16 -11.57 -21.40
C SER A 33 -14.24 -12.60 -20.27
N GLN A 34 -15.42 -13.16 -19.94
CA GLN A 34 -15.52 -14.17 -18.87
C GLN A 34 -14.99 -15.56 -19.27
N ALA A 35 -14.97 -15.90 -20.56
CA ALA A 35 -14.47 -17.20 -21.03
C ALA A 35 -12.93 -17.30 -21.05
N ALA A 36 -12.21 -16.17 -21.11
CA ALA A 36 -10.75 -16.16 -21.18
C ALA A 36 -10.07 -16.30 -19.81
N ILE A 37 -10.73 -15.85 -18.73
CA ILE A 37 -10.18 -15.89 -17.37
C ILE A 37 -10.28 -17.29 -16.75
N ALA A 38 -11.27 -18.09 -17.16
CA ALA A 38 -11.45 -19.47 -16.65
C ALA A 38 -10.35 -20.45 -17.09
N LYS A 39 -9.58 -20.14 -18.15
CA LYS A 39 -8.50 -21.02 -18.66
C LYS A 39 -7.13 -20.78 -18.03
N LEU A 40 -6.92 -19.68 -17.30
CA LEU A 40 -5.62 -19.36 -16.69
C LEU A 40 -5.42 -19.90 -15.26
N LEU A 41 -6.44 -20.54 -14.67
CA LEU A 41 -6.44 -21.00 -13.28
C LEU A 41 -6.40 -22.54 -13.11
N ALA A 42 -5.97 -23.28 -14.14
CA ALA A 42 -5.70 -24.71 -13.99
C ALA A 42 -4.35 -24.94 -13.27
N PRO A 43 -4.31 -25.67 -12.14
CA PRO A 43 -3.07 -25.87 -11.39
C PRO A 43 -2.17 -26.92 -12.07
N SER A 44 -0.94 -26.55 -12.38
CA SER A 44 0.14 -27.50 -12.70
C SER A 44 0.72 -28.09 -11.41
N ALA A 45 0.85 -29.40 -11.39
CA ALA A 45 1.41 -30.16 -10.28
C ALA A 45 2.94 -29.98 -10.19
N SER A 46 3.46 -29.76 -8.97
CA SER A 46 4.62 -30.44 -8.37
C SER A 46 5.34 -29.53 -7.37
N ALA A 47 5.40 -29.96 -6.10
CA ALA A 47 6.58 -29.92 -5.22
C ALA A 47 6.12 -30.19 -3.76
N ASN A 48 6.19 -31.46 -3.36
CA ASN A 48 6.13 -31.84 -1.95
C ASN A 48 7.52 -31.64 -1.34
N VAL A 49 7.65 -30.74 -0.36
CA VAL A 49 8.74 -30.78 0.63
C VAL A 49 8.09 -30.96 2.00
N CYS A 50 8.26 -32.17 2.52
CA CYS A 50 7.67 -32.71 3.73
C CYS A 50 8.52 -32.31 4.95
N LEU A 51 7.95 -31.57 5.90
CA LEU A 51 8.52 -31.42 7.24
C LEU A 51 8.11 -32.63 8.08
N ARG A 52 9.10 -33.47 8.40
CA ARG A 52 8.98 -34.59 9.33
C ARG A 52 8.61 -34.08 10.73
N THR A 53 7.53 -34.58 11.30
CA THR A 53 7.46 -34.84 12.74
C THR A 53 6.96 -36.26 12.97
N ASP A 54 7.63 -36.92 13.89
CA ASP A 54 7.64 -38.34 14.17
C ASP A 54 6.47 -38.70 15.10
N GLN A 55 5.48 -39.45 14.62
CA GLN A 55 4.57 -40.21 15.49
C GLN A 55 4.31 -41.60 14.91
N ARG A 56 4.80 -42.58 15.65
CA ARG A 56 4.66 -44.01 15.41
C ARG A 56 3.20 -44.44 15.55
N ASN A 57 2.82 -45.39 14.70
CA ASN A 57 1.69 -46.31 14.83
C ASN A 57 0.30 -45.70 15.03
N LEU A 58 -0.50 -45.71 13.95
CA LEU A 58 -1.85 -46.29 13.99
C LEU A 58 -2.28 -46.66 12.56
N HIS A 59 -2.61 -47.94 12.40
CA HIS A 59 -3.05 -48.55 11.16
C HIS A 59 -4.48 -48.13 10.78
N SER A 60 -4.67 -48.03 9.46
CA SER A 60 -5.87 -48.44 8.71
C SER A 60 -6.93 -47.38 8.34
N ARG A 61 -7.37 -47.55 7.09
CA ARG A 61 -8.68 -47.22 6.48
C ARG A 61 -8.85 -45.84 5.85
N ASN A 62 -8.42 -45.77 4.58
CA ASN A 62 -9.27 -45.61 3.39
C ASN A 62 -10.60 -44.85 3.59
N THR A 63 -10.76 -43.68 2.96
CA THR A 63 -11.80 -43.42 1.94
C THR A 63 -11.73 -42.01 1.37
N LYS A 64 -11.98 -41.92 0.06
CA LYS A 64 -12.04 -40.73 -0.77
C LYS A 64 -13.10 -39.74 -0.28
N SER A 65 -12.79 -38.44 -0.24
CA SER A 65 -13.84 -37.41 -0.41
C SER A 65 -13.28 -36.13 -1.06
N ARG A 66 -14.08 -35.63 -2.01
CA ARG A 66 -13.90 -34.47 -2.90
C ARG A 66 -13.67 -33.17 -2.12
N ASN A 67 -12.64 -32.41 -2.49
CA ASN A 67 -12.45 -31.04 -2.05
C ASN A 67 -13.51 -30.10 -2.66
N GLN A 68 -14.40 -29.58 -1.82
CA GLN A 68 -15.12 -28.32 -2.06
C GLN A 68 -14.65 -27.33 -0.98
N SER A 69 -14.03 -26.24 -1.40
CA SER A 69 -13.60 -25.13 -0.56
C SER A 69 -14.81 -24.33 -0.06
N LYS A 70 -15.35 -24.70 1.11
CA LYS A 70 -16.23 -23.82 1.89
C LYS A 70 -15.39 -23.05 2.91
N ALA A 71 -15.73 -21.77 3.11
CA ALA A 71 -15.16 -20.89 4.13
C ALA A 71 -14.99 -21.64 5.46
N SER A 72 -13.75 -21.72 5.94
CA SER A 72 -13.40 -22.45 7.14
C SER A 72 -13.90 -21.70 8.37
N THR A 73 -15.06 -22.12 8.88
CA THR A 73 -15.47 -21.79 10.24
C THR A 73 -14.50 -22.48 11.19
N VAL A 74 -13.66 -21.69 11.88
CA VAL A 74 -12.84 -22.21 12.99
C VAL A 74 -13.78 -22.61 14.13
N LYS A 75 -14.00 -23.91 14.32
CA LYS A 75 -14.72 -24.43 15.49
C LYS A 75 -13.73 -24.50 16.65
N PHE A 76 -13.86 -23.62 17.62
CA PHE A 76 -13.22 -23.80 18.92
C PHE A 76 -14.01 -24.87 19.69
N GLU A 77 -13.39 -26.01 19.95
CA GLU A 77 -13.96 -27.05 20.80
C GLU A 77 -13.83 -26.59 22.27
N GLN A 78 -14.94 -26.19 22.88
CA GLN A 78 -14.98 -25.76 24.27
C GLN A 78 -14.90 -26.97 25.20
N THR A 79 -13.72 -27.26 25.75
CA THR A 79 -13.59 -28.17 26.89
C THR A 79 -14.18 -27.52 28.15
N ARG A 80 -15.29 -28.06 28.65
CA ARG A 80 -15.92 -27.64 29.90
C ARG A 80 -15.07 -28.11 31.08
N HIS A 81 -14.32 -27.20 31.71
CA HIS A 81 -13.67 -27.46 32.99
C HIS A 81 -14.57 -27.04 34.15
N LYS A 82 -14.88 -27.99 35.05
CA LYS A 82 -15.67 -27.74 36.27
C LYS A 82 -14.72 -27.24 37.36
N THR A 83 -14.88 -26.00 37.81
CA THR A 83 -14.15 -25.46 38.97
C THR A 83 -15.09 -25.34 40.18
N SER A 84 -14.51 -25.20 41.38
CA SER A 84 -15.23 -25.21 42.67
C SER A 84 -16.13 -24.00 42.94
N TYR A 85 -16.20 -23.00 42.05
CA TYR A 85 -16.86 -21.71 42.26
C TYR A 85 -18.13 -21.47 41.41
N GLY A 86 -18.75 -22.52 40.88
CA GLY A 86 -19.99 -22.41 40.11
C GLY A 86 -19.76 -22.24 38.60
N TYR A 87 -20.83 -22.46 37.82
CA TYR A 87 -20.80 -22.42 36.36
C TYR A 87 -20.50 -21.00 35.86
N ILE A 88 -19.37 -20.81 35.17
CA ILE A 88 -19.20 -19.66 34.29
C ILE A 88 -20.07 -19.95 33.06
N GLU A 89 -21.17 -19.22 32.92
CA GLU A 89 -21.95 -19.17 31.67
C GLU A 89 -20.96 -18.93 30.51
N PRO A 90 -20.97 -19.77 29.46
CA PRO A 90 -20.11 -19.53 28.32
C PRO A 90 -20.51 -18.18 27.72
N VAL A 91 -19.63 -17.18 27.85
CA VAL A 91 -19.77 -15.90 27.15
C VAL A 91 -19.99 -16.25 25.69
N SER A 92 -21.14 -15.85 25.14
CA SER A 92 -21.46 -16.10 23.74
C SER A 92 -20.33 -15.52 22.89
N VAL A 93 -19.49 -16.38 22.31
CA VAL A 93 -18.47 -15.94 21.37
C VAL A 93 -19.24 -15.51 20.14
N ASN A 94 -19.51 -14.21 20.06
CA ASN A 94 -20.14 -13.62 18.90
C ASN A 94 -19.14 -13.84 17.77
N THR A 95 -19.41 -14.80 16.87
CA THR A 95 -18.51 -15.15 15.78
C THR A 95 -18.30 -13.88 14.95
N MET A 96 -17.16 -13.21 15.14
CA MET A 96 -16.86 -12.00 14.40
C MET A 96 -16.88 -12.36 12.92
N LYS A 97 -17.88 -11.82 12.22
CA LYS A 97 -18.04 -12.05 10.79
C LYS A 97 -16.94 -11.25 10.11
N ILE A 98 -15.94 -11.98 9.64
CA ILE A 98 -14.88 -11.46 8.79
C ILE A 98 -15.51 -10.68 7.63
N LYS A 99 -15.10 -9.41 7.48
CA LYS A 99 -15.55 -8.57 6.36
C LYS A 99 -14.52 -8.58 5.24
N ASN A 100 -15.01 -8.52 4.01
CA ASN A 100 -14.15 -8.30 2.85
C ASN A 100 -13.82 -6.80 2.72
N ALA A 101 -12.59 -6.50 2.30
CA ALA A 101 -12.09 -5.16 2.05
C ALA A 101 -11.92 -4.94 0.54
N PHE A 102 -12.42 -3.82 0.04
CA PHE A 102 -12.41 -3.49 -1.40
C PHE A 102 -11.74 -2.15 -1.65
N ILE A 103 -10.92 -2.06 -2.71
CA ILE A 103 -10.35 -0.79 -3.18
C ILE A 103 -11.38 -0.11 -4.10
N LEU A 104 -11.89 1.05 -3.69
CA LEU A 104 -12.82 1.84 -4.50
C LEU A 104 -12.12 2.69 -5.54
N SER A 105 -11.00 3.31 -5.15
CA SER A 105 -10.26 4.20 -6.00
C SER A 105 -8.80 4.28 -5.59
N GLY A 106 -7.98 4.67 -6.55
CA GLY A 106 -6.59 5.01 -6.35
C GLY A 106 -6.29 6.31 -7.08
N ALA A 107 -5.39 7.09 -6.50
CA ALA A 107 -4.77 8.18 -7.21
C ALA A 107 -3.37 8.47 -6.64
N ARG A 108 -2.52 9.07 -7.46
CA ARG A 108 -1.15 9.47 -7.10
C ARG A 108 -0.78 10.75 -7.83
N THR A 109 0.20 11.48 -7.29
CA THR A 109 0.88 12.54 -8.03
C THR A 109 1.81 11.94 -9.10
N GLY A 110 2.38 12.80 -9.95
CA GLY A 110 3.59 12.45 -10.70
C GLY A 110 4.76 12.13 -9.76
N PHE A 111 5.75 11.41 -10.28
CA PHE A 111 7.05 11.26 -9.61
C PHE A 111 7.97 12.37 -10.13
N GLY A 112 8.59 13.11 -9.22
CA GLY A 112 9.57 14.14 -9.56
C GLY A 112 10.99 13.65 -9.29
N THR A 113 11.93 14.08 -10.13
CA THR A 113 13.36 13.93 -9.84
C THR A 113 13.73 14.84 -8.66
N MET A 114 14.70 14.41 -7.85
CA MET A 114 15.22 15.20 -6.72
C MET A 114 15.60 16.62 -7.18
N ASN A 115 15.18 17.62 -6.40
CA ASN A 115 15.44 19.05 -6.65
C ASN A 115 14.91 19.59 -8.00
N SER A 116 13.89 18.96 -8.58
CA SER A 116 13.28 19.36 -9.86
C SER A 116 11.82 19.82 -9.68
N ALA A 117 10.92 19.42 -10.60
CA ALA A 117 9.54 19.93 -10.73
C ALA A 117 8.67 19.89 -9.45
N LEU A 118 8.96 19.00 -8.49
CA LEU A 118 8.22 18.87 -7.24
C LEU A 118 9.00 19.39 -6.01
N ALA A 119 10.16 20.01 -6.20
CA ALA A 119 11.04 20.42 -5.10
C ALA A 119 10.41 21.46 -4.16
N SER A 120 9.47 22.29 -4.65
CA SER A 120 8.74 23.26 -3.83
C SER A 120 7.54 22.67 -3.08
N VAL A 121 7.26 21.38 -3.26
CA VAL A 121 6.06 20.71 -2.72
C VAL A 121 6.43 19.76 -1.59
N THR A 122 6.01 20.13 -0.39
CA THR A 122 6.18 19.32 0.83
C THR A 122 5.42 18.00 0.76
N ALA A 123 5.89 16.97 1.47
CA ALA A 123 5.24 15.66 1.54
C ALA A 123 3.74 15.75 1.94
N PRO A 124 3.32 16.47 3.01
CA PRO A 124 1.90 16.61 3.33
C PRO A 124 1.04 17.11 2.17
N LYS A 125 1.51 18.12 1.41
CA LYS A 125 0.81 18.67 0.23
C LYS A 125 0.66 17.62 -0.88
N LEU A 126 1.70 16.83 -1.17
CA LEU A 126 1.63 15.74 -2.14
C LEU A 126 0.58 14.70 -1.72
N GLY A 127 0.55 14.36 -0.42
CA GLY A 127 -0.44 13.46 0.16
C GLY A 127 -1.88 14.01 0.04
N ILE A 128 -2.09 15.31 0.33
CA ILE A 128 -3.39 15.98 0.21
C ILE A 128 -3.92 15.88 -1.22
N ILE A 129 -3.09 16.15 -2.23
CA ILE A 129 -3.47 16.10 -3.64
C ILE A 129 -3.89 14.68 -4.02
N ALA A 130 -3.10 13.67 -3.64
CA ALA A 130 -3.41 12.28 -3.91
C ALA A 130 -4.72 11.82 -3.26
N VAL A 131 -4.96 12.20 -2.00
CA VAL A 131 -6.19 11.84 -1.27
C VAL A 131 -7.40 12.55 -1.86
N LYS A 132 -7.30 13.84 -2.19
CA LYS A 132 -8.42 14.60 -2.80
C LYS A 132 -8.90 13.96 -4.08
N GLY A 133 -8.01 13.65 -5.02
CA GLY A 133 -8.49 13.05 -6.27
C GLY A 133 -8.81 11.55 -6.14
N ALA A 134 -8.34 10.84 -5.10
CA ALA A 134 -8.89 9.52 -4.78
C ALA A 134 -10.34 9.61 -4.28
N LEU A 135 -10.63 10.56 -3.38
CA LEU A 135 -11.99 10.83 -2.89
C LEU A 135 -12.91 11.24 -4.04
N GLU A 136 -12.48 12.17 -4.89
CA GLU A 136 -13.21 12.62 -6.08
C GLU A 136 -13.58 11.46 -7.01
N LYS A 137 -12.59 10.60 -7.37
CA LYS A 137 -12.82 9.43 -8.22
C LYS A 137 -13.78 8.41 -7.61
N SER A 138 -13.72 8.25 -6.28
CA SER A 138 -14.59 7.31 -5.56
C SER A 138 -16.00 7.85 -5.33
N LYS A 139 -16.22 9.16 -5.44
CA LYS A 139 -17.45 9.88 -5.07
C LYS A 139 -17.85 9.71 -3.59
N ILE A 140 -16.93 9.25 -2.74
CA ILE A 140 -17.11 9.18 -1.28
C ILE A 140 -16.93 10.58 -0.71
N LYS A 141 -17.83 10.97 0.20
CA LYS A 141 -17.72 12.26 0.87
C LYS A 141 -16.64 12.17 1.95
N PRO A 142 -15.83 13.22 2.18
CA PRO A 142 -14.80 13.20 3.22
C PRO A 142 -15.31 12.81 4.61
N LYS A 143 -16.57 13.16 4.92
CA LYS A 143 -17.24 12.82 6.20
C LYS A 143 -17.50 11.34 6.41
N ASP A 144 -17.50 10.54 5.34
CA ASP A 144 -17.75 9.10 5.41
C ASP A 144 -16.44 8.31 5.67
N VAL A 145 -15.28 8.99 5.68
CA VAL A 145 -13.99 8.39 6.04
C VAL A 145 -13.92 8.20 7.55
N THR A 146 -13.60 6.98 7.97
CA THR A 146 -13.54 6.56 9.38
C THR A 146 -12.11 6.51 9.93
N SER A 147 -11.09 6.40 9.08
CA SER A 147 -9.66 6.47 9.48
C SER A 147 -8.75 6.85 8.32
N VAL A 148 -7.60 7.47 8.65
CA VAL A 148 -6.53 7.77 7.69
C VAL A 148 -5.21 7.16 8.15
N TYR A 149 -4.59 6.35 7.30
CA TYR A 149 -3.27 5.77 7.50
C TYR A 149 -2.31 6.32 6.46
N ALA A 150 -1.21 6.96 6.89
CA ALA A 150 -0.20 7.50 6.00
C ALA A 150 1.17 6.83 6.20
N GLY A 151 1.74 6.30 5.12
CA GLY A 151 3.12 5.83 5.08
C GLY A 151 4.08 6.91 4.61
N THR A 152 5.15 7.15 5.39
CA THR A 152 6.22 8.11 5.08
C THR A 152 7.46 7.73 5.88
N VAL A 153 8.65 7.86 5.28
CA VAL A 153 9.91 7.42 5.86
C VAL A 153 10.63 8.60 6.51
N ILE A 154 10.93 9.63 5.73
CA ILE A 154 11.68 10.79 6.21
C ILE A 154 10.70 11.80 6.81
N GLN A 155 10.53 11.73 8.13
CA GLN A 155 9.55 12.55 8.86
C GLN A 155 10.15 13.84 9.42
N ALA A 156 11.48 13.96 9.45
CA ALA A 156 12.16 15.14 9.98
C ALA A 156 11.69 16.42 9.27
N GLY A 157 11.34 17.45 10.05
CA GLY A 157 10.91 18.75 9.51
C GLY A 157 9.51 18.79 8.87
N THR A 158 8.78 17.68 8.83
CA THR A 158 7.46 17.62 8.19
C THR A 158 6.28 18.06 9.08
N GLY A 159 6.55 18.34 10.36
CA GLY A 159 5.54 18.68 11.37
C GLY A 159 4.89 17.45 12.01
N GLU A 160 3.97 17.69 12.94
CA GLU A 160 3.30 16.61 13.68
C GLU A 160 2.39 15.80 12.76
N ASN A 161 2.47 14.47 12.85
CA ASN A 161 1.55 13.49 12.24
C ASN A 161 1.10 13.86 10.81
N ILE A 162 1.92 13.54 9.80
CA ILE A 162 1.61 13.82 8.39
C ILE A 162 0.22 13.28 7.98
N ALA A 163 -0.20 12.10 8.48
CA ALA A 163 -1.54 11.56 8.21
C ALA A 163 -2.65 12.53 8.63
N ARG A 164 -2.47 13.23 9.76
CA ARG A 164 -3.40 14.23 10.27
C ARG A 164 -3.43 15.47 9.39
N GLN A 165 -2.27 15.97 8.98
CA GLN A 165 -2.15 17.11 8.06
C GLN A 165 -2.84 16.80 6.72
N ILE A 166 -2.62 15.59 6.18
CA ILE A 166 -3.27 15.13 4.95
C ILE A 166 -4.78 15.05 5.14
N SER A 167 -5.24 14.43 6.22
CA SER A 167 -6.67 14.28 6.52
C SER A 167 -7.41 15.61 6.52
N ILE A 168 -6.92 16.57 7.33
CA ILE A 168 -7.50 17.92 7.42
C ILE A 168 -7.41 18.64 6.07
N GLY A 169 -6.24 18.61 5.43
CA GLY A 169 -6.02 19.29 4.15
C GLY A 169 -6.89 18.72 3.01
N SER A 170 -7.33 17.48 3.12
CA SER A 170 -8.26 16.81 2.20
C SER A 170 -9.74 17.00 2.55
N GLY A 171 -10.05 17.77 3.61
CA GLY A 171 -11.42 18.07 4.03
C GLY A 171 -12.07 16.96 4.86
N ILE A 172 -11.31 15.99 5.36
CA ILE A 172 -11.80 14.93 6.24
C ILE A 172 -12.00 15.52 7.65
N PRO A 173 -13.10 15.18 8.37
CA PRO A 173 -13.39 15.77 9.67
C PRO A 173 -12.29 15.57 10.71
N THR A 174 -12.14 16.55 11.60
CA THR A 174 -11.16 16.52 12.70
C THR A 174 -11.42 15.41 13.72
N THR A 175 -12.60 14.82 13.75
CA THR A 175 -12.92 13.67 14.61
C THR A 175 -12.32 12.37 14.10
N VAL A 176 -11.85 12.31 12.84
CA VAL A 176 -11.32 11.10 12.22
C VAL A 176 -9.92 10.78 12.74
N PRO A 177 -9.67 9.59 13.31
CA PRO A 177 -8.36 9.19 13.78
C PRO A 177 -7.37 9.03 12.61
N CYS A 178 -6.14 9.47 12.84
CA CYS A 178 -5.08 9.52 11.83
C CYS A 178 -3.79 8.93 12.40
N MET A 179 -3.13 8.06 11.64
CA MET A 179 -1.88 7.43 12.06
C MET A 179 -0.84 7.53 10.94
N THR A 180 0.32 8.06 11.28
CA THR A 180 1.51 8.05 10.42
C THR A 180 2.37 6.84 10.80
N LEU A 181 2.82 6.08 9.83
CA LEU A 181 3.65 4.89 10.04
C LEU A 181 4.91 4.94 9.18
N ASN A 182 6.01 4.44 9.76
CA ASN A 182 7.26 4.21 9.07
C ASN A 182 7.57 2.71 9.05
N LYS A 183 7.63 2.14 7.84
CA LYS A 183 8.13 0.79 7.57
C LYS A 183 9.07 0.82 6.36
N ALA A 184 9.96 1.81 6.34
CA ALA A 184 10.86 2.11 5.22
C ALA A 184 10.09 2.13 3.88
N CYS A 185 10.68 1.62 2.80
CA CYS A 185 10.07 1.56 1.46
C CYS A 185 8.68 0.89 1.43
N SER A 186 8.32 0.09 2.44
CA SER A 186 7.02 -0.59 2.53
C SER A 186 5.95 0.17 3.31
N ALA A 187 6.25 1.37 3.83
CA ALA A 187 5.33 2.16 4.66
C ALA A 187 3.97 2.40 3.98
N GLY A 188 3.99 2.80 2.70
CA GLY A 188 2.78 3.04 1.93
C GLY A 188 1.88 1.81 1.75
N MET A 189 2.49 0.65 1.46
CA MET A 189 1.76 -0.62 1.37
C MET A 189 1.21 -1.04 2.73
N THR A 190 1.99 -0.83 3.79
CA THR A 190 1.61 -1.18 5.16
C THR A 190 0.38 -0.39 5.62
N ALA A 191 0.24 0.87 5.20
CA ALA A 191 -0.95 1.68 5.48
C ALA A 191 -2.23 1.02 4.94
N LEU A 192 -2.15 0.42 3.75
CA LEU A 192 -3.27 -0.32 3.14
C LEU A 192 -3.52 -1.66 3.82
N ILE A 193 -2.45 -2.39 4.20
CA ILE A 193 -2.57 -3.66 4.91
C ILE A 193 -3.28 -3.46 6.25
N ILE A 194 -2.84 -2.48 7.05
CA ILE A 194 -3.47 -2.13 8.34
C ILE A 194 -4.93 -1.74 8.13
N GLY A 195 -5.20 -0.88 7.14
CA GLY A 195 -6.57 -0.47 6.83
C GLY A 195 -7.47 -1.62 6.40
N ALA A 196 -6.97 -2.55 5.58
CA ALA A 196 -7.69 -3.74 5.19
C ALA A 196 -7.94 -4.67 6.39
N GLN A 197 -6.96 -4.85 7.28
CA GLN A 197 -7.11 -5.61 8.53
C GLN A 197 -8.17 -4.97 9.43
N HIS A 198 -8.18 -3.66 9.58
CA HIS A 198 -9.17 -2.94 10.38
C HIS A 198 -10.59 -3.07 9.81
N ILE A 199 -10.73 -3.06 8.49
CA ILE A 199 -12.01 -3.38 7.83
C ILE A 199 -12.39 -4.84 8.10
N HIS A 200 -11.44 -5.75 7.96
CA HIS A 200 -11.64 -7.19 8.08
C HIS A 200 -12.18 -7.61 9.45
N ILE A 201 -11.65 -7.01 10.53
CA ILE A 201 -12.10 -7.23 11.91
C ILE A 201 -13.31 -6.36 12.30
N GLY A 202 -13.83 -5.54 11.38
CA GLY A 202 -14.97 -4.66 11.62
C GLY A 202 -14.68 -3.43 12.47
N TYR A 203 -13.40 -3.11 12.71
CA TYR A 203 -12.97 -1.92 13.47
C TYR A 203 -13.20 -0.62 12.70
N GLN A 204 -13.09 -0.65 11.37
CA GLN A 204 -13.32 0.49 10.49
C GLN A 204 -14.21 0.10 9.31
N GLN A 205 -14.84 1.08 8.64
CA GLN A 205 -15.73 0.83 7.50
C GLN A 205 -15.24 1.46 6.20
N CYS A 206 -14.59 2.62 6.29
CA CYS A 206 -14.08 3.37 5.15
C CYS A 206 -12.76 4.01 5.54
N ILE A 207 -11.66 3.59 4.92
CA ILE A 207 -10.32 4.06 5.30
C ILE A 207 -9.60 4.65 4.09
N VAL A 208 -8.80 5.67 4.35
CA VAL A 208 -7.84 6.22 3.39
C VAL A 208 -6.47 5.67 3.73
N GLY A 209 -5.86 4.93 2.81
CA GLY A 209 -4.44 4.58 2.86
C GLY A 209 -3.67 5.46 1.89
N VAL A 210 -2.70 6.22 2.37
CA VAL A 210 -1.87 7.13 1.57
C VAL A 210 -0.39 6.84 1.82
N ALA A 211 0.44 7.05 0.79
CA ALA A 211 1.88 7.08 0.90
C ALA A 211 2.34 8.46 0.44
N THR A 212 3.29 9.06 1.16
CA THR A 212 3.85 10.34 0.77
C THR A 212 5.31 10.46 1.16
N GLU A 213 6.09 11.14 0.33
CA GLU A 213 7.50 11.40 0.55
C GLU A 213 7.91 12.65 -0.23
N SER A 214 8.84 13.44 0.30
CA SER A 214 9.49 14.53 -0.42
C SER A 214 10.96 14.62 -0.03
N MET A 215 11.79 13.83 -0.70
CA MET A 215 13.24 13.81 -0.47
C MET A 215 13.90 15.17 -0.76
N SER A 216 13.38 15.94 -1.71
CA SER A 216 13.88 17.30 -2.00
C SER A 216 13.63 18.29 -0.86
N ASN A 217 12.78 17.95 0.12
CA ASN A 217 12.53 18.77 1.31
C ASN A 217 13.05 18.12 2.59
N ALA A 218 13.79 17.01 2.48
CA ALA A 218 14.46 16.39 3.61
C ALA A 218 15.51 17.37 4.17
N PRO A 219 15.48 17.68 5.47
CA PRO A 219 16.41 18.64 6.04
C PRO A 219 17.76 17.99 6.35
N PHE A 220 18.81 18.80 6.43
CA PHE A 220 19.96 18.46 7.26
C PHE A 220 19.61 18.66 8.73
N ILE A 221 20.13 17.80 9.61
CA ILE A 221 19.86 17.87 11.05
C ILE A 221 21.14 18.05 11.87
N LEU A 222 20.94 18.58 13.09
CA LEU A 222 21.95 18.75 14.11
C LEU A 222 21.48 18.11 15.42
N PRO A 223 22.39 17.53 16.21
CA PRO A 223 22.07 17.10 17.57
C PRO A 223 21.74 18.32 18.44
N ARG A 224 20.84 18.14 19.40
CA ARG A 224 20.43 19.22 20.33
C ARG A 224 21.60 19.75 21.17
N HIS A 225 22.55 18.91 21.52
CA HIS A 225 23.74 19.27 22.27
C HIS A 225 24.94 19.31 21.33
N LEU A 226 25.60 20.47 21.25
CA LEU A 226 26.69 20.69 20.33
C LEU A 226 28.03 20.33 21.00
N PRO A 227 28.86 19.45 20.37
CA PRO A 227 30.16 19.10 20.91
C PRO A 227 31.19 20.21 20.66
N THR A 228 32.23 20.26 21.51
CA THR A 228 33.44 21.04 21.24
C THR A 228 34.29 20.33 20.19
N GLY A 229 34.93 21.08 19.27
CA GLY A 229 35.84 20.51 18.26
C GLY A 229 35.27 20.33 16.86
N GLY A 230 34.03 20.79 16.62
CA GLY A 230 33.39 20.77 15.30
C GLY A 230 32.15 19.88 15.27
N LEU A 231 31.29 20.09 14.27
CA LEU A 231 30.06 19.33 14.07
C LEU A 231 29.90 18.98 12.58
N MET A 232 29.24 17.86 12.32
CA MET A 232 28.83 17.45 10.98
C MET A 232 27.32 17.63 10.86
N LEU A 233 26.88 18.27 9.77
CA LEU A 233 25.47 18.29 9.39
C LEU A 233 25.12 16.93 8.79
N GLU A 234 24.10 16.27 9.34
CA GLU A 234 23.68 14.95 8.85
C GLU A 234 22.51 15.11 7.87
N ASP A 235 22.63 14.51 6.68
CA ASP A 235 21.55 14.45 5.70
C ASP A 235 20.52 13.39 6.14
N THR A 236 19.27 13.78 6.32
CA THR A 236 18.20 12.85 6.69
C THR A 236 17.82 11.89 5.58
N ILE A 237 18.15 12.17 4.31
CA ILE A 237 17.98 11.23 3.21
C ILE A 237 18.80 9.97 3.48
N ASP A 238 20.09 10.16 3.75
CA ASP A 238 20.98 9.03 4.02
C ASP A 238 20.67 8.46 5.40
N ARG A 239 20.70 9.29 6.46
CA ARG A 239 20.56 8.83 7.84
C ARG A 239 19.25 8.08 8.10
N ASP A 240 18.11 8.63 7.69
CA ASP A 240 16.79 8.08 8.03
C ASP A 240 16.19 7.24 6.89
N GLY A 241 16.71 7.37 5.65
CA GLY A 241 16.17 6.72 4.46
C GLY A 241 17.02 5.56 3.90
N TYR A 242 18.35 5.70 3.85
CA TYR A 242 19.22 4.79 3.09
C TYR A 242 20.41 4.21 3.84
N LEU A 243 20.61 4.56 5.11
CA LEU A 243 21.66 3.97 5.96
C LEU A 243 21.11 2.73 6.68
N ASP A 244 21.78 1.59 6.52
CA ASP A 244 21.47 0.40 7.30
C ASP A 244 21.89 0.62 8.76
N PRO A 245 20.95 0.58 9.74
CA PRO A 245 21.25 0.93 11.12
C PRO A 245 22.09 -0.13 11.85
N VAL A 246 22.21 -1.34 11.30
CA VAL A 246 22.93 -2.45 11.93
C VAL A 246 24.38 -2.51 11.46
N LYS A 247 24.60 -2.29 10.17
CA LYS A 247 25.90 -2.40 9.50
C LYS A 247 26.58 -1.07 9.24
N GLY A 248 25.84 0.05 9.34
CA GLY A 248 26.38 1.39 9.07
C GLY A 248 26.82 1.58 7.62
N VAL A 249 26.20 0.87 6.67
CA VAL A 249 26.48 0.98 5.24
C VAL A 249 25.23 1.40 4.49
N SER A 250 25.39 2.02 3.33
CA SER A 250 24.23 2.39 2.52
C SER A 250 23.48 1.15 2.00
N VAL A 251 22.18 1.29 1.79
CA VAL A 251 21.33 0.26 1.19
C VAL A 251 21.83 -0.12 -0.22
N ALA A 252 22.49 0.79 -0.95
CA ALA A 252 23.11 0.47 -2.23
C ALA A 252 24.24 -0.55 -2.07
N MET A 253 25.05 -0.46 -1.00
CA MET A 253 26.09 -1.46 -0.70
C MET A 253 25.48 -2.84 -0.40
N LEU A 254 24.30 -2.88 0.20
CA LEU A 254 23.56 -4.14 0.42
C LEU A 254 23.04 -4.74 -0.88
N ALA A 255 22.59 -3.90 -1.82
CA ALA A 255 22.21 -4.34 -3.16
C ALA A 255 23.42 -4.91 -3.92
N GLU A 256 24.57 -4.23 -3.87
CA GLU A 256 25.83 -4.70 -4.45
C GLU A 256 26.29 -6.05 -3.87
N LYS A 257 26.17 -6.22 -2.54
CA LYS A 257 26.44 -7.50 -1.89
C LYS A 257 25.53 -8.60 -2.45
N THR A 258 24.23 -8.33 -2.54
CA THR A 258 23.23 -9.27 -3.06
C THR A 258 23.51 -9.64 -4.51
N ALA A 259 23.88 -8.67 -5.36
CA ALA A 259 24.25 -8.90 -6.75
C ALA A 259 25.45 -9.85 -6.87
N ARG A 260 26.50 -9.66 -6.05
CA ARG A 260 27.67 -10.55 -6.02
C ARG A 260 27.31 -11.97 -5.56
N GLU A 261 26.54 -12.10 -4.49
CA GLU A 261 26.15 -13.42 -3.95
C GLU A 261 25.27 -14.22 -4.93
N LEU A 262 24.36 -13.54 -5.62
CA LEU A 262 23.48 -14.14 -6.63
C LEU A 262 24.10 -14.18 -8.03
N LYS A 263 25.35 -13.73 -8.19
CA LYS A 263 26.09 -13.66 -9.46
C LYS A 263 25.33 -12.92 -10.57
N ILE A 264 24.64 -11.84 -10.21
CA ILE A 264 23.92 -10.97 -11.15
C ILE A 264 24.95 -10.04 -11.80
N SER A 265 25.21 -10.23 -13.10
CA SER A 265 26.23 -9.46 -13.79
C SER A 265 25.82 -7.99 -13.97
N ARG A 266 26.80 -7.11 -14.16
CA ARG A 266 26.54 -5.70 -14.50
C ARG A 266 25.73 -5.58 -15.81
N ALA A 267 26.05 -6.43 -16.80
CA ALA A 267 25.33 -6.45 -18.07
C ALA A 267 23.84 -6.79 -17.88
N ASP A 268 23.51 -7.72 -16.98
CA ASP A 268 22.12 -8.07 -16.67
C ASP A 268 21.38 -6.91 -15.97
N GLN A 269 22.07 -6.23 -15.04
CA GLN A 269 21.51 -5.05 -14.35
C GLN A 269 21.23 -3.90 -15.33
N ASP A 270 22.14 -3.64 -16.27
CA ASP A 270 21.99 -2.62 -17.30
C ASP A 270 20.89 -2.99 -18.29
N ALA A 271 20.83 -4.25 -18.73
CA ALA A 271 19.79 -4.76 -19.61
C ALA A 271 18.39 -4.64 -18.97
N TRP A 272 18.26 -5.03 -17.70
CA TRP A 272 17.01 -4.88 -16.95
C TRP A 272 16.61 -3.41 -16.79
N SER A 273 17.57 -2.55 -16.47
CA SER A 273 17.33 -1.11 -16.35
C SER A 273 16.80 -0.56 -17.67
N LEU A 274 17.50 -0.78 -18.79
CA LEU A 274 17.07 -0.34 -20.12
C LEU A 274 15.65 -0.83 -20.46
N GLU A 275 15.34 -2.09 -20.16
CA GLU A 275 14.00 -2.64 -20.39
C GLU A 275 12.93 -1.93 -19.54
N SER A 276 13.23 -1.66 -18.27
CA SER A 276 12.36 -0.92 -17.35
C SER A 276 12.06 0.50 -17.88
N TYR A 277 13.09 1.24 -18.32
CA TYR A 277 12.94 2.57 -18.93
C TYR A 277 12.09 2.52 -20.21
N LYS A 278 12.31 1.52 -21.08
CA LYS A 278 11.49 1.33 -22.29
C LYS A 278 10.03 1.04 -21.95
N LYS A 279 9.75 0.20 -20.95
CA LYS A 279 8.39 -0.11 -20.46
C LYS A 279 7.72 1.14 -19.90
N ALA A 280 8.41 1.91 -19.07
CA ALA A 280 7.89 3.15 -18.51
C ALA A 280 7.55 4.17 -19.62
N SER A 281 8.48 4.43 -20.54
CA SER A 281 8.26 5.36 -21.67
C SER A 281 7.05 4.95 -22.52
N LYS A 282 6.90 3.65 -22.83
CA LYS A 282 5.73 3.14 -23.55
C LYS A 282 4.44 3.34 -22.76
N ALA A 283 4.45 3.03 -21.46
CA ALA A 283 3.28 3.16 -20.61
C ALA A 283 2.76 4.62 -20.56
N TRP A 284 3.65 5.61 -20.48
CA TRP A 284 3.28 7.03 -20.46
C TRP A 284 2.65 7.54 -21.75
N LYS A 285 2.93 6.89 -22.89
CA LYS A 285 2.29 7.21 -24.17
C LYS A 285 0.86 6.66 -24.29
N VAL A 286 0.42 5.81 -23.37
CA VAL A 286 -0.90 5.17 -23.39
C VAL A 286 -1.84 5.86 -22.39
N PRO A 287 -2.91 6.56 -22.83
CA PRO A 287 -3.78 7.35 -21.94
C PRO A 287 -4.39 6.55 -20.77
N LYS A 288 -4.66 5.26 -20.96
CA LYS A 288 -5.26 4.39 -19.93
C LYS A 288 -4.40 4.25 -18.67
N THR A 289 -3.08 4.39 -18.77
CA THR A 289 -2.15 4.28 -17.63
C THR A 289 -2.12 5.57 -16.79
N LEU A 290 -2.56 6.69 -17.37
CA LEU A 290 -2.60 8.00 -16.72
C LEU A 290 -3.83 8.17 -15.82
N THR A 291 -4.79 7.24 -15.87
CA THR A 291 -6.06 7.30 -15.11
C THR A 291 -5.87 7.43 -13.60
N LEU A 292 -4.70 7.08 -13.04
CA LEU A 292 -4.39 7.24 -11.62
C LEU A 292 -3.63 8.54 -11.30
N VAL A 293 -3.06 9.21 -12.29
CA VAL A 293 -2.22 10.40 -12.09
C VAL A 293 -3.11 11.62 -11.88
N ILE A 294 -2.83 12.38 -10.83
CA ILE A 294 -3.43 13.70 -10.59
C ILE A 294 -2.33 14.73 -10.72
N SER A 295 -2.65 15.79 -11.45
CA SER A 295 -1.79 16.94 -11.67
C SER A 295 -1.61 17.72 -10.37
N VAL A 296 -0.36 18.07 -10.07
CA VAL A 296 -0.05 19.00 -8.98
C VAL A 296 -0.16 20.40 -9.58
N ALA A 297 -1.21 21.14 -9.22
CA ALA A 297 -1.42 22.50 -9.71
C ALA A 297 -0.35 23.45 -9.10
N LEU A 298 0.79 23.56 -9.77
CA LEU A 298 1.88 24.48 -9.45
C LEU A 298 1.87 25.74 -10.33
N GLY A 299 0.77 25.99 -11.07
CA GLY A 299 0.79 26.88 -12.22
C GLY A 299 1.49 26.27 -13.45
N ILE A 300 1.77 24.96 -13.42
CA ILE A 300 2.42 24.19 -14.47
C ILE A 300 1.36 23.27 -15.10
N SER A 301 1.14 23.36 -16.42
CA SER A 301 0.11 22.57 -17.12
C SER A 301 0.43 21.07 -17.11
N ILE A 302 -0.60 20.25 -17.34
CA ILE A 302 -0.47 18.78 -17.50
C ILE A 302 0.50 18.42 -18.63
N ASP A 303 0.71 19.31 -19.58
CA ASP A 303 1.60 19.10 -20.73
C ASP A 303 3.09 19.09 -20.33
N HIS A 304 3.43 19.67 -19.18
CA HIS A 304 4.73 19.50 -18.50
C HIS A 304 4.83 18.18 -17.73
N PHE A 305 3.95 17.21 -17.95
CA PHE A 305 4.12 15.82 -17.51
C PHE A 305 4.17 14.85 -18.71
N LEU A 306 4.11 15.37 -19.94
CA LEU A 306 4.36 14.62 -21.19
C LEU A 306 5.88 14.39 -21.36
N PRO A 307 6.35 13.56 -22.33
CA PRO A 307 7.46 12.61 -22.18
C PRO A 307 8.86 13.18 -21.97
N ASN A 308 9.00 14.51 -21.88
CA ASN A 308 10.25 15.22 -21.61
C ASN A 308 10.42 15.60 -20.12
N THR A 309 9.41 15.36 -19.28
CA THR A 309 9.37 15.90 -17.90
C THR A 309 9.40 14.84 -16.81
N ILE A 310 9.28 13.56 -17.19
CA ILE A 310 10.06 12.55 -16.49
C ILE A 310 11.43 12.65 -17.10
N GLN A 311 12.31 13.44 -16.48
CA GLN A 311 13.73 13.39 -16.77
C GLN A 311 14.26 12.04 -16.30
N PHE A 312 13.93 11.00 -17.08
CA PHE A 312 14.80 9.86 -17.21
C PHE A 312 16.11 10.41 -17.76
N TYR A 313 17.25 10.01 -17.16
CA TYR A 313 18.54 10.21 -17.81
C TYR A 313 18.41 9.76 -19.26
N GLN A 314 18.41 10.71 -20.19
CA GLN A 314 18.71 10.39 -21.57
C GLN A 314 20.18 9.97 -21.53
N PHE A 315 20.45 8.68 -21.64
CA PHE A 315 21.74 8.23 -22.14
C PHE A 315 21.81 8.71 -23.60
N SER A 316 22.19 9.97 -23.79
CA SER A 316 22.58 10.47 -25.09
C SER A 316 23.86 9.75 -25.48
N ASN A 317 23.75 8.89 -26.49
CA ASN A 317 24.85 8.29 -27.24
C ASN A 317 25.93 7.60 -26.38
N ALA A 318 25.67 6.37 -25.95
CA ALA A 318 26.73 5.37 -25.88
C ALA A 318 26.85 4.71 -27.26
N GLN A 319 27.37 5.47 -28.23
CA GLN A 319 28.23 4.88 -29.25
C GLN A 319 29.64 5.19 -28.76
N ASP A 320 30.24 4.19 -28.11
CA ASP A 320 31.65 3.80 -28.16
C ASP A 320 31.81 2.49 -27.38
#